data_AF-A8FJ53-F1
#
_entry.id   AF-A8FJ53-F1
#
_cell.length_a   1.000
_cell.length_b   1.000
_cell.length_c   1.000
_cell.angle_alpha   90.00
_cell.angle_beta   90.00
_cell.angle_gamma   90.00
#
_symmetry.space_group_name_H-M   'P 1'
#
loop_
_entity.id
_entity.type
_entity.pdbx_description
1 polymer ?
#
loop_
_entity_poly.entity_id
_entity_poly.type
_entity_poly.pdbx_seq_one_letter_code
_entity_poly.pdbx_strand_id
1 'polypeptide(L)'
;MDIKRYISLYFILSITIIFIINIFIDHNTEISDIAELSFMDVFYIAMNNIFFTIFAFILSLFGLSFIFIFKIIFLIGYGPSIAGINPIIYYFSSISHGLLELFVGCLLFCFSIQFLKIIIDYTKGYVMVETIKYFLIKTVKYTIPFVCLVIFMGALVEVYISNKLIKFILSIGG
;
A
#
# COMPACT_ATOMS: atom_id res chain seq x y z
N MET A 1 10.48 -12.56 -17.72
CA MET A 1 9.13 -11.96 -17.68
C MET A 1 9.31 -10.48 -17.40
N ASP A 2 8.72 -9.61 -18.21
CA ASP A 2 8.96 -8.16 -18.11
C ASP A 2 8.31 -7.56 -16.86
N ILE A 3 8.97 -6.56 -16.27
CA ILE A 3 8.48 -5.88 -15.06
C ILE A 3 7.07 -5.31 -15.24
N LYS A 4 6.74 -4.86 -16.46
CA LYS A 4 5.41 -4.37 -16.84
C LYS A 4 4.32 -5.41 -16.59
N ARG A 5 4.61 -6.69 -16.84
CA ARG A 5 3.66 -7.78 -16.62
C ARG A 5 3.44 -8.04 -15.13
N TYR A 6 4.48 -7.93 -14.30
CA TYR A 6 4.33 -8.05 -12.84
C TYR A 6 3.49 -6.90 -12.26
N ILE A 7 3.71 -5.67 -12.72
CA ILE A 7 2.92 -4.50 -12.32
C ILE A 7 1.45 -4.71 -12.70
N SER A 8 1.17 -5.05 -13.95
CA SER A 8 -0.20 -5.29 -14.42
C SER A 8 -0.88 -6.41 -13.63
N LEU A 9 -0.18 -7.53 -13.41
CA LEU A 9 -0.70 -8.65 -12.63
C LEU A 9 -0.99 -8.25 -11.17
N TYR A 10 -0.11 -7.47 -10.55
CA TYR A 10 -0.32 -6.97 -9.19
C TYR A 10 -1.57 -6.11 -9.09
N PHE A 11 -1.76 -5.14 -9.99
CA PHE A 11 -2.94 -4.26 -9.95
C PHE A 11 -4.24 -5.02 -10.25
N ILE A 12 -4.24 -5.91 -11.25
CA ILE A 12 -5.42 -6.75 -11.55
C ILE A 12 -5.78 -7.59 -10.33
N LEU A 13 -4.81 -8.30 -9.75
CA LEU A 13 -5.03 -9.13 -8.57
C LEU A 13 -5.54 -8.30 -7.38
N SER A 14 -4.95 -7.14 -7.14
CA SER A 14 -5.33 -6.24 -6.05
C SER A 14 -6.77 -5.77 -6.19
N ILE A 15 -7.16 -5.30 -7.40
CA ILE A 15 -8.53 -4.84 -7.69
C ILE A 15 -9.51 -6.01 -7.54
N THR A 16 -9.18 -7.20 -8.07
CA THR A 16 -10.04 -8.38 -7.94
C THR A 16 -10.26 -8.76 -6.47
N ILE A 17 -9.20 -8.77 -5.65
CA ILE A 17 -9.31 -9.09 -4.22
C ILE A 17 -10.14 -8.03 -3.49
N ILE A 18 -9.87 -6.73 -3.69
CA ILE A 18 -10.63 -5.63 -3.08
C ILE A 18 -12.12 -5.76 -3.43
N PHE A 19 -12.43 -6.05 -4.69
CA PHE A 19 -13.80 -6.25 -5.16
C PHE A 19 -14.48 -7.45 -4.48
N ILE A 20 -13.81 -8.61 -4.44
CA ILE A 20 -14.31 -9.81 -3.76
C ILE A 20 -14.60 -9.51 -2.28
N ILE A 21 -13.65 -8.88 -1.58
CA ILE A 21 -13.81 -8.51 -0.17
C ILE A 21 -15.09 -7.68 0.03
N ASN A 22 -15.35 -6.72 -0.84
CA ASN A 22 -16.51 -5.83 -0.69
C ASN A 22 -17.86 -6.50 -1.01
N ILE A 23 -17.87 -7.60 -1.76
CA ILE A 23 -19.07 -8.42 -1.98
C ILE A 23 -19.42 -9.24 -0.73
N PHE A 24 -18.41 -9.75 -0.02
CA PHE A 24 -18.61 -10.70 1.08
C PHE A 24 -18.66 -10.06 2.46
N ILE A 25 -18.26 -8.79 2.58
CA ILE A 25 -18.34 -8.05 3.85
C ILE A 25 -19.74 -7.46 4.03
N ASP A 26 -20.29 -7.66 5.22
CA ASP A 26 -21.45 -6.90 5.68
C ASP A 26 -21.03 -5.46 6.02
N HIS A 27 -21.63 -4.51 5.31
CA HIS A 27 -21.40 -3.09 5.52
C HIS A 27 -22.49 -2.54 6.46
N ASN A 28 -22.23 -2.58 7.76
CA ASN A 28 -23.05 -1.84 8.74
C ASN A 28 -22.66 -0.36 8.69
N THR A 29 -23.33 0.41 7.83
CA THR A 29 -23.13 1.85 7.73
C THR A 29 -23.92 2.56 8.82
N GLU A 30 -23.30 2.78 9.98
CA GLU A 30 -23.95 3.41 11.14
C GLU A 30 -23.38 4.80 11.48
N ILE A 31 -22.24 5.17 10.89
CA ILE A 31 -21.50 6.38 11.31
C ILE A 31 -21.85 7.56 10.40
N SER A 32 -22.46 8.59 11.00
CA SER A 32 -22.77 9.88 10.34
C SER A 32 -21.70 10.95 10.55
N ASP A 33 -20.81 10.79 11.53
CA ASP A 33 -19.77 11.77 11.86
C ASP A 33 -18.40 11.11 12.04
N ILE A 34 -17.40 11.68 11.37
CA ILE A 34 -16.02 11.18 11.36
C ILE A 34 -15.13 12.26 11.97
N ALA A 35 -14.26 11.83 12.88
CA ALA A 35 -13.27 12.69 13.51
C ALA A 35 -12.44 13.44 12.45
N GLU A 36 -12.22 14.72 12.71
CA GLU A 36 -11.35 15.54 11.86
C GLU A 36 -9.90 15.15 12.09
N LEU A 37 -9.19 14.84 11.01
CA LEU A 37 -7.75 14.63 11.09
C LEU A 37 -7.03 15.98 11.08
N SER A 38 -6.09 16.10 12.00
CA SER A 38 -5.21 17.25 12.19
C SER A 38 -3.89 17.05 11.45
N PHE A 39 -3.07 18.11 11.39
CA PHE A 39 -1.72 18.01 10.82
C PHE A 39 -0.82 17.01 11.56
N MET A 40 -1.02 16.82 12.87
CA MET A 40 -0.23 15.84 13.64
C MET A 40 -0.54 14.40 13.20
N ASP A 41 -1.76 14.15 12.72
CA ASP A 41 -2.16 12.83 12.21
C ASP A 41 -1.42 12.48 10.92
N VAL A 42 -1.03 13.46 10.10
CA VAL A 42 -0.18 13.25 8.91
C VAL A 42 1.11 12.53 9.32
N PHE A 43 1.80 13.05 10.34
CA PHE A 43 3.05 12.46 10.79
C PHE A 43 2.84 11.08 11.40
N TYR A 44 1.78 10.91 12.19
CA TYR A 44 1.47 9.62 12.81
C TYR A 44 1.20 8.53 11.76
N ILE A 45 0.31 8.81 10.81
CA ILE A 45 -0.05 7.92 9.70
C ILE A 45 1.20 7.62 8.86
N ALA A 46 1.94 8.66 8.45
CA ALA A 46 3.13 8.48 7.63
C ALA A 46 4.18 7.63 8.33
N MET A 47 4.48 7.90 9.61
CA MET A 47 5.48 7.14 10.36
C MET A 47 5.06 5.69 10.57
N ASN A 48 3.79 5.43 10.87
CA ASN A 48 3.27 4.07 11.02
C ASN A 48 3.42 3.29 9.70
N ASN A 49 3.01 3.89 8.58
CA ASN A 49 3.10 3.25 7.26
C ASN A 49 4.56 3.09 6.78
N ILE A 50 5.44 4.05 7.07
CA ILE A 50 6.88 3.94 6.81
C ILE A 50 7.48 2.78 7.60
N PHE A 51 7.19 2.68 8.90
CA PHE A 51 7.70 1.60 9.74
C PHE A 51 7.25 0.23 9.23
N PHE A 52 5.95 0.07 8.95
CA PHE A 52 5.40 -1.15 8.35
C PHE A 52 6.08 -1.49 7.02
N THR A 53 6.30 -0.50 6.17
CA THR A 53 6.89 -0.72 4.85
C THR A 53 8.37 -1.07 4.92
N ILE A 54 9.15 -0.40 5.77
CA ILE A 54 10.56 -0.73 6.01
C ILE A 54 10.67 -2.16 6.54
N PHE A 55 9.83 -2.52 7.51
CA PHE A 55 9.79 -3.88 8.04
C PHE A 55 9.47 -4.91 6.94
N ALA A 56 8.53 -4.60 6.05
CA ALA A 56 8.20 -5.45 4.92
C ALA A 56 9.37 -5.58 3.91
N PHE A 57 10.15 -4.52 3.66
CA PHE A 57 11.38 -4.59 2.88
C PHE A 57 12.43 -5.49 3.54
N ILE A 58 12.61 -5.43 4.87
CA ILE A 58 13.53 -6.34 5.56
C ILE A 58 13.07 -7.79 5.40
N LEU A 59 11.78 -8.06 5.58
CA LEU A 59 11.21 -9.40 5.46
C LEU A 59 11.21 -9.94 4.03
N SER A 60 11.20 -9.06 3.03
CA SER A 60 11.31 -9.47 1.63
C SER A 60 12.63 -10.18 1.32
N LEU A 61 13.68 -9.96 2.12
CA LEU A 61 14.94 -10.70 2.02
C LEU A 61 14.77 -12.21 2.30
N PHE A 62 13.72 -12.56 3.05
CA PHE A 62 13.36 -13.94 3.40
C PHE A 62 12.17 -14.45 2.60
N GLY A 63 11.66 -13.68 1.62
CA GLY A 63 10.45 -14.01 0.86
C GLY A 63 9.14 -13.86 1.65
N LEU A 64 9.16 -13.29 2.86
CA LEU A 64 7.99 -13.15 3.73
C LEU A 64 7.17 -11.88 3.47
N SER A 65 7.64 -11.00 2.58
CA SER A 65 6.96 -9.75 2.22
C SER A 65 5.62 -9.92 1.54
N PHE A 66 5.34 -11.08 0.93
CA PHE A 66 4.05 -11.37 0.31
C PHE A 66 2.90 -11.23 1.31
N ILE A 67 3.12 -11.58 2.58
CA ILE A 67 2.12 -11.42 3.65
C ILE A 67 1.74 -9.94 3.80
N PHE A 68 2.71 -9.03 3.75
CA PHE A 68 2.47 -7.59 3.85
C PHE A 68 1.81 -7.02 2.61
N ILE A 69 2.20 -7.51 1.43
CA ILE A 69 1.61 -7.11 0.16
C ILE A 69 0.11 -7.45 0.15
N PHE A 70 -0.26 -8.67 0.57
CA PHE A 70 -1.67 -9.04 0.72
C PHE A 70 -2.35 -8.25 1.82
N LYS A 71 -1.69 -8.03 2.98
CA LYS A 71 -2.23 -7.21 4.06
C LYS A 71 -2.64 -5.81 3.60
N ILE A 72 -1.84 -5.14 2.75
CA ILE A 72 -2.19 -3.84 2.17
C ILE A 72 -3.49 -3.95 1.36
N ILE A 73 -3.58 -4.94 0.47
CA ILE A 73 -4.77 -5.15 -0.38
C ILE A 73 -6.01 -5.43 0.49
N PHE A 74 -5.88 -6.26 1.52
CA PHE A 74 -6.96 -6.55 2.46
C PHE A 74 -7.38 -5.31 3.24
N LEU A 75 -6.44 -4.55 3.80
CA LEU A 75 -6.75 -3.32 4.55
C LEU A 75 -7.52 -2.31 3.72
N ILE A 76 -7.13 -2.12 2.46
CA ILE A 76 -7.87 -1.27 1.52
C ILE A 76 -9.28 -1.82 1.30
N GLY A 77 -9.41 -3.14 1.09
CA GLY A 77 -10.70 -3.81 0.90
C GLY A 77 -11.65 -3.74 2.11
N TYR A 78 -11.10 -3.84 3.33
CA TYR A 78 -11.85 -3.73 4.59
C TYR A 78 -12.10 -2.28 5.02
N GLY A 79 -11.41 -1.31 4.41
CA GLY A 79 -11.44 0.10 4.78
C GLY A 79 -12.84 0.67 5.02
N PRO A 80 -13.80 0.52 4.08
CA PRO A 80 -15.17 1.02 4.26
C PRO A 80 -15.88 0.47 5.50
N SER A 81 -15.75 -0.85 5.74
CA SER A 81 -16.40 -1.53 6.86
C SER A 81 -15.78 -1.16 8.20
N ILE A 82 -14.43 -1.06 8.26
CA ILE A 82 -13.72 -0.58 9.45
C ILE A 82 -14.11 0.86 9.78
N ALA A 83 -14.27 1.70 8.76
CA ALA A 83 -14.64 3.10 8.92
C ALA A 83 -16.15 3.31 9.14
N GLY A 84 -16.99 2.27 8.95
CA GLY A 84 -18.45 2.37 9.05
C GLY A 84 -19.09 3.26 7.97
N ILE A 85 -18.43 3.42 6.82
CA ILE A 85 -18.83 4.32 5.73
C ILE A 85 -19.28 3.51 4.52
N ASN A 86 -20.27 4.01 3.78
CA ASN A 86 -20.66 3.41 2.51
C ASN A 86 -19.44 3.24 1.58
N PRO A 87 -19.17 2.04 1.03
CA PRO A 87 -18.02 1.78 0.18
C PRO A 87 -17.84 2.75 -0.99
N ILE A 88 -18.93 3.19 -1.61
CA ILE A 88 -18.88 4.13 -2.74
C ILE A 88 -18.29 5.47 -2.28
N ILE A 89 -18.78 6.01 -1.16
CA ILE A 89 -18.28 7.26 -0.59
C ILE A 89 -16.82 7.10 -0.16
N TYR A 90 -16.50 5.99 0.52
CA TYR A 90 -15.15 5.72 1.01
C TYR A 90 -14.13 5.63 -0.14
N TYR A 91 -14.40 4.82 -1.16
CA TYR A 91 -13.45 4.65 -2.26
C TYR A 91 -13.36 5.89 -3.13
N PHE A 92 -14.45 6.62 -3.36
CA PHE A 92 -14.40 7.83 -4.16
C PHE A 92 -13.55 8.93 -3.48
N SER A 93 -13.76 9.13 -2.19
CA SER A 93 -13.02 10.12 -1.40
C SER A 93 -11.57 9.71 -1.14
N SER A 94 -11.29 8.42 -0.97
CA SER A 94 -9.96 7.90 -0.62
C SER A 94 -9.19 7.29 -1.79
N ILE A 95 -9.67 7.43 -3.04
CA ILE A 95 -9.05 6.78 -4.21
C ILE A 95 -7.58 7.15 -4.37
N SER A 96 -7.25 8.44 -4.22
CA SER A 96 -5.89 8.93 -4.38
C SER A 96 -4.95 8.35 -3.31
N HIS A 97 -5.42 8.26 -2.07
CA HIS A 97 -4.67 7.66 -0.98
C HIS A 97 -4.47 6.14 -1.21
N GLY A 98 -5.56 5.41 -1.46
CA GLY A 98 -5.50 3.96 -1.70
C GLY A 98 -4.65 3.58 -2.92
N LEU A 99 -4.64 4.41 -3.98
CA LEU A 99 -3.75 4.21 -5.14
C LEU A 99 -2.26 4.36 -4.77
N LEU A 100 -1.91 5.31 -3.88
CA LEU A 100 -0.53 5.47 -3.41
C LEU A 100 -0.11 4.27 -2.56
N GLU A 101 -0.98 3.76 -1.70
CA GLU A 101 -0.71 2.54 -0.92
C GLU A 101 -0.54 1.30 -1.82
N LEU A 102 -1.41 1.12 -2.82
CA LEU A 102 -1.25 0.06 -3.83
C LEU A 102 0.05 0.23 -4.61
N PHE A 103 0.44 1.46 -4.95
CA PHE A 103 1.70 1.70 -5.63
C PHE A 103 2.90 1.32 -4.77
N VAL A 104 2.88 1.62 -3.47
CA VAL A 104 3.90 1.16 -2.51
C VAL A 104 3.92 -0.37 -2.43
N GLY A 105 2.76 -1.02 -2.33
CA GLY A 105 2.64 -2.47 -2.37
C GLY A 105 3.19 -3.08 -3.67
N CYS A 106 2.99 -2.42 -4.80
CA CYS A 106 3.52 -2.81 -6.11
C CYS A 106 5.05 -2.73 -6.16
N LEU A 107 5.64 -1.65 -5.62
CA LEU A 107 7.10 -1.50 -5.51
C LEU A 107 7.70 -2.61 -4.64
N LEU A 108 7.08 -2.89 -3.50
CA LEU A 108 7.49 -3.98 -2.61
C LEU A 108 7.36 -5.35 -3.30
N PHE A 109 6.29 -5.59 -4.06
CA PHE A 109 6.10 -6.82 -4.85
C PHE A 109 7.21 -6.98 -5.90
N CYS A 110 7.46 -5.94 -6.70
CA CYS A 110 8.50 -5.95 -7.71
C CYS A 110 9.89 -6.17 -7.10
N PHE A 111 10.19 -5.50 -5.98
CA PHE A 111 11.42 -5.72 -5.23
C PHE A 111 11.56 -7.18 -4.80
N SER A 112 10.51 -7.74 -4.20
CA SER A 112 10.51 -9.11 -3.66
C SER A 112 10.77 -10.16 -4.75
N ILE A 113 10.09 -10.02 -5.89
CA ILE A 113 10.28 -10.92 -7.04
C ILE A 113 11.69 -10.78 -7.63
N GLN A 114 12.20 -9.55 -7.78
CA GLN A 114 13.55 -9.32 -8.30
C GLN A 114 14.61 -9.86 -7.37
N PHE A 115 14.48 -9.64 -6.06
CA PHE A 115 15.42 -10.15 -5.08
C PHE A 115 15.43 -11.67 -5.08
N LEU A 116 14.26 -12.31 -5.06
CA LEU A 116 14.14 -13.77 -5.15
C LEU A 116 14.79 -14.32 -6.42
N LYS A 117 14.61 -13.65 -7.56
CA LYS A 117 15.29 -14.02 -8.81
C LYS A 117 16.81 -13.93 -8.67
N ILE A 118 17.34 -12.83 -8.13
CA ILE A 118 18.79 -12.66 -7.91
C ILE A 118 19.34 -13.77 -7.01
N ILE A 119 18.62 -14.15 -5.94
CA ILE A 119 19.02 -15.24 -5.05
C ILE A 119 19.03 -16.59 -5.79
N ILE A 120 18.02 -16.88 -6.62
CA ILE A 120 18.00 -18.09 -7.45
C ILE A 120 19.17 -18.10 -8.43
N ASP A 121 19.44 -16.98 -9.10
CA ASP A 121 20.51 -16.89 -10.09
C ASP A 121 21.90 -17.00 -9.40
N TYR A 122 22.05 -16.46 -8.19
CA TYR A 122 23.25 -16.63 -7.36
C TYR A 122 23.47 -18.09 -6.94
N THR A 123 22.43 -18.79 -6.46
CA THR A 123 22.53 -20.21 -6.05
C THR A 123 22.85 -21.14 -7.23
N LYS A 124 22.48 -20.75 -8.45
CA LYS A 124 22.86 -21.44 -9.70
C LYS A 124 24.23 -21.02 -10.27
N GLY A 125 24.91 -20.06 -9.63
CA GLY A 125 26.23 -19.58 -10.04
C GLY A 125 26.22 -18.63 -11.25
N TYR A 126 25.06 -18.10 -11.65
CA TYR A 126 24.97 -17.16 -12.78
C TYR A 126 25.34 -15.72 -12.41
N VAL A 127 25.40 -15.41 -11.11
CA VAL A 127 25.54 -14.05 -10.60
C VAL A 127 26.52 -14.03 -9.43
N MET A 128 27.29 -12.96 -9.29
CA MET A 128 28.27 -12.79 -8.20
C MET A 128 27.67 -12.06 -6.97
N VAL A 129 28.31 -12.19 -5.82
CA VAL A 129 27.87 -11.55 -4.54
C VAL A 129 27.78 -10.04 -4.68
N GLU A 130 28.64 -9.43 -5.51
CA GLU A 130 28.67 -8.00 -5.82
C GLU A 130 27.34 -7.52 -6.38
N THR A 131 26.64 -8.34 -7.17
CA THR A 131 25.33 -8.00 -7.72
C THR A 131 24.26 -7.91 -6.62
N ILE A 132 24.29 -8.81 -5.63
CA ILE A 132 23.39 -8.76 -4.46
C ILE A 132 23.66 -7.48 -3.67
N LYS A 133 24.94 -7.19 -3.36
CA LYS A 133 25.34 -5.98 -2.63
C LYS A 133 24.91 -4.71 -3.36
N TYR A 134 25.16 -4.65 -4.67
CA TYR A 134 24.75 -3.51 -5.49
C TYR A 134 23.24 -3.30 -5.48
N PHE A 135 22.46 -4.38 -5.61
CA PHE A 135 21.00 -4.33 -5.55
C PHE A 135 20.52 -3.79 -4.20
N LEU A 136 21.03 -4.30 -3.08
CA LEU A 136 20.66 -3.84 -1.74
C LEU A 136 21.03 -2.37 -1.50
N ILE A 137 22.24 -1.96 -1.90
CA ILE A 137 22.69 -0.56 -1.77
C ILE A 137 21.78 0.36 -2.58
N LYS A 138 21.44 -0.03 -3.82
CA LYS A 138 20.52 0.75 -4.66
C LYS A 138 19.15 0.88 -4.00
N THR A 139 18.63 -0.20 -3.41
CA THR A 139 17.34 -0.18 -2.71
C THR A 139 17.36 0.76 -1.51
N VAL A 140 18.39 0.69 -0.67
CA VAL A 140 18.50 1.55 0.52
C VAL A 140 18.70 3.02 0.13
N LYS A 141 19.51 3.30 -0.89
CA LYS A 141 19.84 4.69 -1.28
C LYS A 141 18.74 5.38 -2.08
N TYR A 142 17.96 4.64 -2.87
CA TYR A 142 17.02 5.25 -3.82
C TYR A 142 15.59 4.75 -3.64
N THR A 143 15.38 3.44 -3.54
CA THR A 143 14.03 2.87 -3.48
C THR A 143 13.33 3.16 -2.17
N ILE A 144 13.98 2.91 -1.02
CA ILE A 144 13.38 3.16 0.30
C ILE A 144 13.05 4.66 0.50
N PRO A 145 13.97 5.62 0.22
CA PRO A 145 13.64 7.04 0.34
C PRO A 145 12.48 7.47 -0.57
N PHE A 146 12.44 6.98 -1.80
CA PHE A 146 11.33 7.25 -2.72
C PHE A 146 10.00 6.71 -2.17
N VAL A 147 10.00 5.47 -1.66
CA VAL A 147 8.81 4.88 -1.02
C VAL A 147 8.37 5.70 0.19
N CYS A 148 9.30 6.15 1.04
CA CYS A 148 8.97 6.98 2.19
C CYS A 148 8.32 8.31 1.76
N LEU A 149 8.82 8.93 0.69
CA LEU A 149 8.23 10.14 0.11
C LEU A 149 6.81 9.89 -0.42
N VAL A 150 6.58 8.77 -1.10
CA VAL A 150 5.24 8.37 -1.58
C VAL A 150 4.28 8.15 -0.41
N ILE A 151 4.72 7.47 0.66
CA ILE A 151 3.91 7.25 1.87
C ILE A 151 3.55 8.58 2.53
N PHE A 152 4.52 9.49 2.66
CA PHE A 152 4.27 10.81 3.24
C PHE A 152 3.26 11.62 2.40
N MET A 153 3.39 11.60 1.07
CA MET A 153 2.40 12.18 0.16
C MET A 153 1.02 11.52 0.33
N GLY A 154 0.98 10.20 0.53
CA GLY A 154 -0.26 9.46 0.81
C GLY A 154 -0.94 9.93 2.09
N ALA A 155 -0.20 10.14 3.17
CA ALA A 155 -0.75 10.65 4.42
C ALA A 155 -1.25 12.09 4.30
N LEU A 156 -0.57 12.95 3.53
CA LEU A 156 -1.06 14.30 3.22
C LEU A 156 -2.38 14.26 2.47
N VAL A 157 -2.48 13.41 1.45
CA VAL A 157 -3.71 13.22 0.67
C VAL A 157 -4.84 12.72 1.57
N GLU A 158 -4.55 11.76 2.47
CA GLU A 158 -5.55 11.22 3.39
C GLU A 158 -6.15 12.28 4.31
N VAL A 159 -5.30 13.07 4.95
CA VAL A 159 -5.72 14.08 5.93
C VAL A 159 -6.38 15.28 5.25
N TYR A 160 -5.77 15.82 4.19
CA TYR A 160 -6.22 17.08 3.60
C TYR A 160 -7.25 16.94 2.49
N ILE A 161 -7.30 15.78 1.83
CA ILE A 161 -8.22 15.54 0.72
C ILE A 161 -9.28 14.52 1.13
N SER A 162 -8.88 13.30 1.47
CA SER A 162 -9.84 12.22 1.73
C SER A 162 -10.75 12.52 2.93
N ASN A 163 -10.19 12.83 4.10
CA ASN A 163 -10.97 13.12 5.31
C ASN A 163 -11.92 14.31 5.11
N LYS A 164 -11.45 15.38 4.46
CA LYS A 164 -12.25 16.57 4.15
C LYS A 164 -13.38 16.28 3.17
N LEU A 165 -13.12 15.50 2.11
CA LEU A 165 -14.14 15.09 1.15
C LEU A 165 -15.21 14.20 1.79
N ILE A 166 -14.82 13.24 2.63
CA ILE A 166 -15.79 12.37 3.31
C ILE A 166 -16.71 13.22 4.19
N LYS A 167 -16.15 14.11 5.03
CA LYS A 167 -16.95 14.98 5.90
C LYS A 167 -17.90 15.87 5.09
N PHE A 168 -17.44 16.43 3.97
CA PHE A 168 -18.28 17.24 3.10
C PHE A 168 -19.46 16.43 2.53
N ILE A 169 -19.20 15.23 2.00
CA ILE A 169 -20.25 14.37 1.42
C ILE A 169 -21.26 13.95 2.50
N LEU A 170 -20.79 13.55 3.68
CA LEU A 170 -21.67 13.17 4.79
C LEU A 170 -22.53 14.35 5.29
N SER A 171 -21.99 15.57 5.30
CA SER A 171 -22.73 16.77 5.70
C SER A 171 -23.86 17.18 4.74
N ILE A 172 -23.78 16.77 3.47
CA ILE A 172 -24.82 17.06 2.46
C ILE A 172 -25.88 15.95 2.43
N GLY A 173 -25.49 14.71 2.74
CA GLY A 173 -26.35 13.53 2.67
C GLY A 173 -27.14 13.21 3.93
N GLY A 174 -26.90 13.91 5.04
CA GLY A 174 -27.66 13.77 6.30
C GLY A 174 -28.62 14.91 6.54
#